data_AF-A0A317FGS1-F1
#
_entry.id   AF-A0A317FGS1-F1
#
_cell.length_a   1.000
_cell.length_b   1.000
_cell.length_c   1.000
_cell.angle_alpha   90.00
_cell.angle_beta   90.00
_cell.angle_gamma   90.00
#
_symmetry.space_group_name_H-M   'P 1'
#
loop_
_entity.id
_entity.type
_entity.pdbx_description
1 polymer ?
#
loop_
_entity_poly.entity_id
_entity_poly.type
_entity_poly.pdbx_seq_one_letter_code
_entity_poly.pdbx_strand_id
1 'polypeptide(L)'
;MCWRPDVDWETARREYECGLSLTAIGRRHKISREAVRKRVRKEGWERTPDADALALTDTARRLSQPATGTDHRMVNGGGGSKRSMTNAQRLLDMLACGATVTLAAKRLGMAPLSVRRWLEQDEQLAAMVEQAQAEFASGLVDNIRDAGKRDWRASFALLEKMPVSRDEFGEQPNIGGPGEISIAVVLPGELQAMLSTPWQKPEHPPAIEHDPAGDAPAFAKHEGDDRT
;
A
#
# COMPACT_ATOMS: atom_id res chain seq x y z
N MET A 1 7.08 16.81 38.00
CA MET A 1 6.17 15.70 38.34
C MET A 1 5.04 16.26 39.18
N CYS A 2 3.84 16.36 38.64
CA CYS A 2 2.69 16.95 39.34
C CYS A 2 2.09 15.85 40.24
N TRP A 3 2.39 15.90 41.54
CA TRP A 3 1.71 15.08 42.53
C TRP A 3 0.23 15.47 42.55
N ARG A 4 -0.67 14.49 42.43
CA ARG A 4 -2.09 14.69 42.76
C ARG A 4 -2.24 14.33 44.25
N PRO A 5 -2.41 15.32 45.14
CA PRO A 5 -2.48 15.07 46.59
C PRO A 5 -3.78 14.41 47.03
N ASP A 6 -4.79 14.33 46.15
CA ASP A 6 -6.15 13.85 46.46
C ASP A 6 -6.35 12.36 46.15
N VAL A 7 -5.30 11.56 46.29
CA VAL A 7 -5.35 10.13 45.98
C VAL A 7 -5.14 9.35 47.26
N ASP A 8 -6.17 8.61 47.66
CA ASP A 8 -6.14 7.72 48.82
C ASP A 8 -5.35 6.44 48.50
N TRP A 9 -4.03 6.51 48.74
CA TRP A 9 -3.09 5.42 48.48
C TRP A 9 -3.18 4.30 49.52
N GLU A 10 -3.68 4.57 50.73
CA GLU A 10 -3.84 3.56 51.78
C GLU A 10 -4.98 2.60 51.43
N THR A 11 -6.10 3.14 50.93
CA THR A 11 -7.20 2.32 50.45
C THR A 11 -6.81 1.51 49.20
N ALA A 12 -6.06 2.11 48.26
CA ALA A 12 -5.55 1.40 47.08
C ALA A 12 -4.58 0.26 47.44
N ARG A 13 -3.77 0.43 48.50
CA ARG A 13 -2.87 -0.59 49.03
C ARG A 13 -3.62 -1.76 49.63
N ARG A 14 -4.58 -1.50 50.52
CA ARG A 14 -5.41 -2.52 51.14
C ARG A 14 -6.16 -3.37 50.11
N GLU A 15 -6.68 -2.73 49.06
CA GLU A 15 -7.35 -3.43 47.95
C GLU A 15 -6.39 -4.32 47.14
N TYR A 16 -5.15 -3.85 46.94
CA TYR A 16 -4.12 -4.66 46.27
C TYR A 16 -3.74 -5.89 47.08
N GLU A 17 -3.56 -5.73 48.39
CA GLU A 17 -3.25 -6.80 49.34
C GLU A 17 -4.39 -7.84 49.42
N CYS A 18 -5.66 -7.38 49.29
CA CYS A 18 -6.85 -8.24 49.16
C CYS A 18 -7.03 -8.87 47.77
N GLY A 19 -6.12 -8.64 46.81
CA GLY A 19 -6.10 -9.34 45.53
C GLY A 19 -6.72 -8.61 44.34
N LEU A 20 -7.16 -7.36 44.48
CA LEU A 20 -7.66 -6.61 43.32
C LEU A 20 -6.55 -6.40 42.28
N SER A 21 -6.91 -6.54 41.01
CA SER A 21 -6.00 -6.26 39.89
C SER A 21 -5.63 -4.78 39.82
N LEU A 22 -4.40 -4.47 39.39
CA LEU A 22 -3.92 -3.10 39.16
C LEU A 22 -4.88 -2.28 38.27
N THR A 23 -5.54 -2.94 37.32
CA THR A 23 -6.53 -2.32 36.42
C THR A 23 -7.83 -1.97 37.16
N ALA A 24 -8.29 -2.84 38.07
CA ALA A 24 -9.49 -2.58 38.87
C ALA A 24 -9.27 -1.42 39.86
N ILE A 25 -8.10 -1.39 40.52
CA ILE A 25 -7.70 -0.31 41.43
C ILE A 25 -7.63 1.02 40.66
N GLY A 26 -7.02 1.03 39.48
CA GLY A 26 -6.95 2.23 38.64
C GLY A 26 -8.33 2.77 38.24
N ARG A 27 -9.30 1.88 37.94
CA ARG A 27 -10.68 2.29 37.64
C ARG A 27 -11.41 2.85 38.86
N ARG A 28 -11.29 2.19 40.02
CA ARG A 28 -12.00 2.56 41.25
C ARG A 28 -11.54 3.91 41.80
N HIS A 29 -10.23 4.13 41.80
CA HIS A 29 -9.61 5.35 42.33
C HIS A 29 -9.35 6.42 41.26
N LYS A 30 -9.76 6.17 40.01
CA LYS A 30 -9.50 7.06 38.84
C LYS A 30 -8.01 7.38 38.65
N ILE A 31 -7.15 6.41 38.89
CA ILE A 31 -5.69 6.51 38.75
C ILE A 31 -5.24 5.69 37.53
N SER A 32 -4.23 6.17 36.80
CA SER A 32 -3.61 5.35 35.76
C SER A 32 -2.99 4.08 36.34
N ARG A 33 -3.22 2.93 35.68
CA ARG A 33 -2.62 1.64 36.04
C ARG A 33 -1.11 1.73 36.20
N GLU A 34 -0.44 2.53 35.37
CA GLU A 34 1.02 2.69 35.43
C GLU A 34 1.47 3.47 36.68
N ALA A 35 0.64 4.38 37.20
CA ALA A 35 0.95 5.08 38.44
C ALA A 35 0.82 4.14 39.66
N VAL A 36 -0.20 3.28 39.68
CA VAL A 36 -0.34 2.22 40.71
C VAL A 36 0.84 1.25 40.64
N ARG A 37 1.21 0.79 39.45
CA ARG A 37 2.37 -0.11 39.24
C ARG A 37 3.68 0.49 39.75
N LYS A 38 3.95 1.77 39.44
CA LYS A 38 5.15 2.46 39.92
C LYS A 38 5.19 2.55 41.44
N ARG A 39 4.03 2.75 42.07
CA ARG A 39 3.90 2.82 43.53
C ARG A 39 4.14 1.47 44.20
N VAL A 40 3.51 0.41 43.68
CA VAL A 40 3.71 -0.98 44.13
C VAL A 40 5.20 -1.35 44.12
N ARG A 41 5.93 -0.99 43.05
CA ARG A 41 7.38 -1.22 42.96
C ARG A 41 8.20 -0.37 43.93
N LYS A 42 7.77 0.86 44.19
CA LYS A 42 8.48 1.81 45.05
C LYS A 42 8.30 1.49 46.54
N GLU A 43 7.11 1.06 46.92
CA GLU A 43 6.69 0.83 48.32
C GLU A 43 6.64 -0.66 48.68
N GLY A 44 6.90 -1.56 47.72
CA GLY A 44 7.02 -3.00 47.95
C GLY A 44 5.71 -3.65 48.38
N TRP A 45 4.58 -3.28 47.76
CA TRP A 45 3.30 -3.89 48.13
C TRP A 45 3.27 -5.36 47.70
N GLU A 46 2.95 -6.25 48.63
CA GLU A 46 2.85 -7.70 48.40
C GLU A 46 1.39 -8.14 48.36
N ARG A 47 1.10 -9.21 47.63
CA ARG A 47 -0.21 -9.84 47.62
C ARG A 47 -0.23 -10.99 48.59
N THR A 48 -1.37 -11.18 49.25
CA THR A 48 -1.59 -12.38 50.04
C THR A 48 -1.66 -13.61 49.10
N PRO A 49 -1.09 -14.76 49.49
CA PRO A 49 -1.05 -15.96 48.62
C PRO A 49 -2.44 -16.47 48.23
N ASP A 50 -3.44 -16.27 49.10
CA ASP A 50 -4.85 -16.61 48.83
C ASP A 50 -5.47 -15.74 47.72
N ALA A 51 -5.02 -14.50 47.58
CA ALA A 51 -5.47 -13.60 46.52
C ALA A 51 -4.93 -14.01 45.14
N ASP A 52 -3.74 -14.59 45.06
CA ASP A 52 -3.17 -15.05 43.80
C ASP A 52 -3.84 -16.35 43.31
N ALA A 53 -4.29 -17.23 44.23
CA ALA A 53 -5.11 -18.39 43.90
C ALA A 53 -6.48 -18.00 43.29
N LEU A 54 -7.10 -16.93 43.81
CA LEU A 54 -8.34 -16.36 43.26
C LEU A 54 -8.13 -15.62 41.93
N ALA A 55 -6.97 -14.98 41.74
CA ALA A 55 -6.64 -14.33 40.48
C ALA A 55 -6.37 -15.33 39.34
N LEU A 56 -5.75 -16.48 39.63
CA LEU A 56 -5.55 -17.57 38.65
C LEU A 56 -6.89 -18.20 38.22
N THR A 57 -7.81 -18.38 39.17
CA THR A 57 -9.14 -18.93 38.87
C THR A 57 -10.04 -17.93 38.14
N ASP A 58 -10.01 -16.63 38.47
CA ASP A 58 -10.77 -15.61 37.72
C ASP A 58 -10.20 -15.36 36.32
N THR A 59 -8.87 -15.49 36.11
CA THR A 59 -8.28 -15.43 34.76
C THR A 59 -8.62 -16.66 33.93
N ALA A 60 -8.53 -17.87 34.50
CA ALA A 60 -8.99 -19.10 33.84
C ALA A 60 -10.49 -19.06 33.52
N ARG A 61 -11.31 -18.50 34.41
CA ARG A 61 -12.75 -18.30 34.21
C ARG A 61 -13.04 -17.25 33.12
N ARG A 62 -12.31 -16.13 33.08
CA ARG A 62 -12.44 -15.10 32.03
C ARG A 62 -12.00 -15.61 30.65
N LEU A 63 -11.02 -16.50 30.58
CA LEU A 63 -10.63 -17.18 29.33
C LEU A 63 -11.70 -18.19 28.87
N SER A 64 -12.55 -18.66 29.78
CA SER A 64 -13.60 -19.66 29.53
C SER A 64 -15.01 -19.06 29.39
N GLN A 65 -15.19 -17.75 29.59
CA GLN A 65 -16.49 -17.08 29.46
C GLN A 65 -16.60 -16.31 28.13
N PRO A 66 -17.70 -16.46 27.36
CA PRO A 66 -17.96 -15.61 26.21
C PRO A 66 -18.24 -14.18 26.71
N ALA A 67 -17.45 -13.22 26.22
CA ALA A 67 -17.48 -11.83 26.69
C ALA A 67 -18.84 -11.15 26.40
N THR A 68 -19.66 -10.97 27.43
CA THR A 68 -20.83 -10.11 27.39
C THR A 68 -20.57 -8.81 28.16
N GLY A 69 -20.41 -7.71 27.41
CA GLY A 69 -21.00 -6.41 27.76
C GLY A 69 -20.10 -5.27 28.25
N THR A 70 -20.39 -4.08 27.68
CA THR A 70 -20.01 -2.68 28.00
C THR A 70 -18.72 -2.10 27.41
N ASP A 71 -18.69 -0.92 26.77
CA ASP A 71 -19.71 -0.11 26.08
C ASP A 71 -18.99 0.91 25.19
N HIS A 72 -19.61 1.29 24.06
CA HIS A 72 -19.24 2.37 23.12
C HIS A 72 -17.82 2.48 22.52
N ARG A 73 -17.55 1.74 21.43
CA ARG A 73 -16.98 2.33 20.19
C ARG A 73 -17.24 1.45 18.96
N MET A 74 -18.21 1.89 18.18
CA MET A 74 -18.49 1.55 16.78
C MET A 74 -18.86 0.10 16.43
N VAL A 75 -20.05 0.00 15.83
CA VAL A 75 -20.58 -1.10 15.03
C VAL A 75 -19.48 -1.96 14.39
N ASN A 76 -19.27 -3.14 14.96
CA ASN A 76 -18.77 -4.28 14.22
C ASN A 76 -19.65 -5.45 14.58
N GLY A 77 -20.58 -5.74 13.66
CA GLY A 77 -21.55 -6.83 13.76
C GLY A 77 -20.87 -8.15 14.12
N GLY A 78 -21.59 -8.93 14.91
CA GLY A 78 -21.11 -10.18 15.47
C GLY A 78 -20.67 -11.21 14.42
N GLY A 79 -19.75 -12.07 14.87
CA GLY A 79 -20.05 -13.49 15.02
C GLY A 79 -20.36 -14.34 13.79
N GLY A 80 -20.41 -13.80 12.58
CA GLY A 80 -20.13 -14.58 11.38
C GLY A 80 -18.62 -14.66 11.24
N SER A 81 -18.05 -15.85 11.07
CA SER A 81 -16.63 -16.02 10.77
C SER A 81 -16.26 -14.93 9.76
N LYS A 82 -15.31 -14.05 10.09
CA LYS A 82 -14.93 -12.98 9.15
C LYS A 82 -14.64 -13.63 7.80
N ARG A 83 -14.08 -14.86 7.82
CA ARG A 83 -13.99 -15.90 6.76
C ARG A 83 -15.30 -16.61 6.46
N SER A 84 -16.36 -15.88 6.20
CA SER A 84 -17.58 -16.49 5.68
C SER A 84 -17.39 -16.67 4.17
N MET A 85 -17.78 -17.82 3.63
CA MET A 85 -17.79 -18.02 2.16
C MET A 85 -18.61 -16.91 1.47
N THR A 86 -19.61 -16.35 2.13
CA THR A 86 -20.38 -15.20 1.64
C THR A 86 -19.54 -13.94 1.49
N ASN A 87 -18.58 -13.69 2.39
CA ASN A 87 -17.69 -12.54 2.30
C ASN A 87 -16.61 -12.75 1.23
N ALA A 88 -16.15 -13.99 1.04
CA ALA A 88 -15.23 -14.35 -0.04
C ALA A 88 -15.89 -14.15 -1.41
N GLN A 89 -17.14 -14.59 -1.59
CA GLN A 89 -17.88 -14.37 -2.84
C GLN A 89 -18.09 -12.88 -3.12
N ARG A 90 -18.53 -12.11 -2.12
CA ARG A 90 -18.69 -10.65 -2.28
C ARG A 90 -17.38 -9.92 -2.55
N LEU A 91 -16.26 -10.44 -2.03
CA LEU A 91 -14.94 -9.93 -2.35
C LEU A 91 -14.64 -10.16 -3.84
N LEU A 92 -14.83 -11.39 -4.33
CA LEU A 92 -14.63 -11.76 -5.73
C LEU A 92 -15.51 -10.93 -6.67
N ASP A 93 -16.80 -10.78 -6.38
CA ASP A 93 -17.73 -10.01 -7.21
C ASP A 93 -17.27 -8.55 -7.38
N MET A 94 -16.77 -7.93 -6.31
CA MET A 94 -16.26 -6.56 -6.40
C MET A 94 -14.94 -6.45 -7.15
N LEU A 95 -14.07 -7.46 -7.04
CA LEU A 95 -12.81 -7.49 -7.78
C LEU A 95 -13.04 -7.76 -9.27
N ALA A 96 -14.03 -8.57 -9.63
CA ALA A 96 -14.49 -8.76 -11.01
C ALA A 96 -15.02 -7.46 -11.64
N CYS A 97 -15.56 -6.55 -10.83
CA CYS A 97 -15.95 -5.20 -11.28
C CYS A 97 -14.78 -4.18 -11.28
N GLY A 98 -13.55 -4.61 -11.02
CA GLY A 98 -12.36 -3.74 -11.03
C GLY A 98 -12.11 -2.96 -9.75
N ALA A 99 -12.79 -3.30 -8.63
CA ALA A 99 -12.45 -2.69 -7.36
C ALA A 99 -11.05 -3.09 -6.90
N THR A 100 -10.35 -2.20 -6.20
CA THR A 100 -9.08 -2.58 -5.55
C THR A 100 -9.36 -3.40 -4.29
N VAL A 101 -8.43 -4.30 -3.93
CA VAL A 101 -8.52 -5.12 -2.70
C VAL A 101 -8.74 -4.25 -1.46
N THR A 102 -8.12 -3.07 -1.41
CA THR A 102 -8.28 -2.11 -0.30
C THR A 102 -9.70 -1.54 -0.24
N LEU A 103 -10.27 -1.14 -1.38
CA LEU A 103 -11.63 -0.62 -1.45
C LEU A 103 -12.64 -1.73 -1.08
N ALA A 104 -12.40 -2.93 -1.60
CA ALA A 104 -13.22 -4.10 -1.36
C ALA A 104 -13.22 -4.49 0.14
N ALA A 105 -12.04 -4.55 0.76
CA ALA A 105 -11.90 -4.81 2.19
C ALA A 105 -12.65 -3.78 3.04
N LYS A 106 -12.49 -2.49 2.74
CA LYS A 106 -13.20 -1.40 3.45
C LYS A 106 -14.72 -1.55 3.34
N ARG A 107 -15.22 -1.87 2.15
CA ARG A 107 -16.67 -2.04 1.91
C ARG A 107 -17.26 -3.24 2.65
N LEU A 108 -16.46 -4.27 2.88
CA LEU A 108 -16.83 -5.45 3.67
C LEU A 108 -16.58 -5.28 5.18
N GLY A 109 -16.11 -4.10 5.63
CA GLY A 109 -15.76 -3.88 7.05
C GLY A 109 -14.54 -4.68 7.52
N MET A 110 -13.70 -5.12 6.60
CA MET A 110 -12.49 -5.90 6.87
C MET A 110 -11.24 -5.03 6.84
N ALA A 111 -10.25 -5.38 7.67
CA ALA A 111 -8.92 -4.78 7.54
C ALA A 111 -8.25 -5.31 6.26
N PRO A 112 -7.60 -4.46 5.44
CA PRO A 112 -6.93 -4.90 4.21
C PRO A 112 -5.87 -5.99 4.46
N LEU A 113 -5.15 -5.89 5.59
CA LEU A 113 -4.19 -6.90 6.02
C LEU A 113 -4.85 -8.26 6.30
N SER A 114 -6.10 -8.27 6.78
CA SER A 114 -6.84 -9.52 6.99
C SER A 114 -7.18 -10.21 5.69
N VAL A 115 -7.52 -9.44 4.64
CA VAL A 115 -7.77 -9.99 3.30
C VAL A 115 -6.47 -10.54 2.70
N ARG A 116 -5.37 -9.80 2.78
CA ARG A 116 -4.05 -10.29 2.33
C ARG A 116 -3.66 -11.62 3.00
N ARG A 117 -3.80 -11.69 4.32
CA ARG A 117 -3.56 -12.93 5.08
C ARG A 117 -4.48 -14.09 4.68
N TRP A 118 -5.68 -13.83 4.16
CA TRP A 118 -6.52 -14.91 3.64
C TRP A 118 -6.02 -15.41 2.30
N LEU A 119 -5.66 -14.51 1.40
CA LEU A 119 -5.10 -14.87 0.10
C LEU A 119 -3.78 -15.64 0.26
N GLU A 120 -2.98 -15.31 1.27
CA GLU A 120 -1.76 -16.07 1.61
C GLU A 120 -2.04 -17.47 2.17
N GLN A 121 -3.18 -17.67 2.83
CA GLN A 121 -3.53 -18.95 3.47
C GLN A 121 -4.40 -19.86 2.59
N ASP A 122 -5.11 -19.27 1.64
CA ASP A 122 -6.04 -19.94 0.74
C ASP A 122 -5.63 -19.66 -0.71
N GLU A 123 -4.86 -20.60 -1.26
CA GLU A 123 -4.36 -20.54 -2.62
C GLU A 123 -5.50 -20.60 -3.66
N GLN A 124 -6.58 -21.33 -3.37
CA GLN A 124 -7.73 -21.40 -4.27
C GLN A 124 -8.42 -20.04 -4.37
N LEU A 125 -8.63 -19.37 -3.23
CA LEU A 125 -9.18 -18.02 -3.22
C LEU A 125 -8.27 -17.01 -3.94
N ALA A 126 -6.95 -17.14 -3.78
CA ALA A 126 -5.99 -16.30 -4.49
C ALA A 126 -6.08 -16.48 -6.01
N ALA A 127 -6.13 -17.73 -6.49
CA ALA A 127 -6.30 -18.03 -7.91
C ALA A 127 -7.63 -17.49 -8.48
N MET A 128 -8.73 -17.60 -7.71
CA MET A 128 -10.02 -17.02 -8.13
C MET A 128 -9.97 -15.49 -8.21
N VAL A 129 -9.26 -14.82 -7.30
CA VAL A 129 -9.07 -13.36 -7.34
C VAL A 129 -8.28 -12.94 -8.58
N GLU A 130 -7.19 -13.64 -8.87
CA GLU A 130 -6.36 -13.38 -10.05
C GLU A 130 -7.15 -13.59 -11.34
N GLN A 131 -7.90 -14.69 -11.44
CA GLN A 131 -8.80 -14.97 -12.56
C GLN A 131 -9.84 -13.87 -12.77
N ALA A 132 -10.52 -13.43 -11.69
CA ALA A 132 -11.50 -12.34 -11.77
C ALA A 132 -10.87 -11.01 -12.22
N GLN A 133 -9.64 -10.71 -11.78
CA GLN A 133 -8.90 -9.53 -12.22
C GLN A 133 -8.48 -9.62 -13.69
N ALA A 134 -8.08 -10.81 -14.16
CA ALA A 134 -7.74 -11.06 -15.56
C ALA A 134 -8.98 -10.88 -16.46
N GLU A 135 -10.13 -11.39 -16.05
CA GLU A 135 -11.41 -11.21 -16.77
C GLU A 135 -11.78 -9.72 -16.88
N PHE A 136 -11.69 -8.96 -15.78
CA PHE A 136 -11.92 -7.52 -15.81
C PHE A 136 -10.93 -6.79 -16.75
N ALA A 137 -9.65 -7.13 -16.67
CA ALA A 137 -8.61 -6.54 -17.52
C ALA A 137 -8.85 -6.85 -19.00
N SER A 138 -9.31 -8.07 -19.33
CA SER A 138 -9.66 -8.44 -20.70
C SER A 138 -10.79 -7.57 -21.26
N GLY A 139 -11.85 -7.33 -20.46
CA GLY A 139 -12.94 -6.43 -20.84
C GLY A 139 -12.49 -4.98 -21.04
N LEU A 140 -11.52 -4.50 -20.25
CA LEU A 140 -10.93 -3.17 -20.48
C LEU A 140 -10.17 -3.11 -21.80
N VAL A 141 -9.40 -4.14 -22.15
CA VAL A 141 -8.70 -4.21 -23.43
C VAL A 141 -9.68 -4.19 -24.60
N ASP A 142 -10.78 -4.94 -24.51
CA ASP A 142 -11.84 -4.92 -25.53
C ASP A 142 -12.49 -3.53 -25.67
N ASN A 143 -12.78 -2.87 -24.54
CA ASN A 143 -13.30 -1.50 -24.55
C ASN A 143 -12.31 -0.50 -25.19
N ILE A 144 -11.01 -0.63 -24.90
CA ILE A 144 -9.98 0.20 -25.52
C ILE A 144 -9.88 -0.09 -27.02
N ARG A 145 -9.96 -1.36 -27.44
CA ARG A 145 -9.96 -1.76 -28.84
C ARG A 145 -11.16 -1.18 -29.60
N ASP A 146 -12.34 -1.18 -28.99
CA ASP A 146 -13.54 -0.58 -29.57
C ASP A 146 -13.44 0.94 -29.64
N ALA A 147 -12.90 1.59 -28.62
CA ALA A 147 -12.58 3.02 -28.64
C ALA A 147 -11.56 3.35 -29.74
N GLY A 148 -10.57 2.47 -29.94
CA GLY A 148 -9.52 2.56 -30.96
C GLY A 148 -10.03 2.69 -32.40
N LYS A 149 -11.25 2.23 -32.68
CA LYS A 149 -11.90 2.40 -33.99
C LYS A 149 -12.23 3.86 -34.31
N ARG A 150 -12.33 4.72 -33.29
CA ARG A 150 -12.72 6.14 -33.41
C ARG A 150 -11.65 7.09 -32.90
N ASP A 151 -10.89 6.69 -31.88
CA ASP A 151 -9.79 7.47 -31.32
C ASP A 151 -8.47 6.72 -31.47
N TRP A 152 -7.58 7.29 -32.28
CA TRP A 152 -6.26 6.71 -32.54
C TRP A 152 -5.41 6.61 -31.27
N ARG A 153 -5.65 7.46 -30.25
CA ARG A 153 -4.90 7.41 -28.98
C ARG A 153 -5.15 6.12 -28.21
N ALA A 154 -6.37 5.59 -28.28
CA ALA A 154 -6.72 4.33 -27.63
C ALA A 154 -5.98 3.14 -28.29
N SER A 155 -5.90 3.14 -29.62
CA SER A 155 -5.10 2.16 -30.37
C SER A 155 -3.60 2.30 -30.07
N PHE A 156 -3.11 3.54 -29.94
CA PHE A 156 -1.72 3.82 -29.60
C PHE A 156 -1.36 3.30 -28.19
N ALA A 157 -2.24 3.51 -27.21
CA ALA A 157 -2.05 3.00 -25.85
C ALA A 157 -1.94 1.46 -25.78
N LEU A 158 -2.57 0.73 -26.69
CA LEU A 158 -2.39 -0.74 -26.79
C LEU A 158 -1.02 -1.09 -27.36
N LEU A 159 -0.58 -0.39 -28.41
CA LEU A 159 0.72 -0.65 -29.07
C LEU A 159 1.90 -0.43 -28.10
N GLU A 160 1.83 0.57 -27.23
CA GLU A 160 2.85 0.83 -26.21
C GLU A 160 3.06 -0.34 -25.23
N LYS A 161 2.02 -1.14 -24.97
CA LYS A 161 2.01 -2.15 -23.91
C LYS A 161 2.16 -3.58 -24.43
N MET A 162 1.86 -3.84 -25.70
CA MET A 162 1.93 -5.19 -26.28
C MET A 162 3.38 -5.63 -26.50
N PRO A 163 3.80 -6.83 -26.07
CA PRO A 163 5.20 -7.28 -26.18
C PRO A 163 5.80 -7.21 -27.60
N VAL A 164 4.98 -7.44 -28.63
CA VAL A 164 5.41 -7.47 -30.03
C VAL A 164 5.71 -6.08 -30.58
N SER A 165 4.98 -5.06 -30.15
CA SER A 165 5.12 -3.68 -30.64
C SER A 165 5.76 -2.74 -29.61
N ARG A 166 6.03 -3.23 -28.40
CA ARG A 166 6.59 -2.44 -27.30
C ARG A 166 7.98 -1.90 -27.62
N ASP A 167 8.80 -2.62 -28.38
CA ASP A 167 10.15 -2.17 -28.72
C ASP A 167 10.13 -0.96 -29.67
N GLU A 168 9.09 -0.85 -30.50
CA GLU A 168 8.92 0.25 -31.47
C GLU A 168 8.12 1.42 -30.90
N PHE A 169 7.09 1.14 -30.11
CA PHE A 169 6.10 2.12 -29.64
C PHE A 169 6.12 2.38 -28.13
N GLY A 170 6.82 1.56 -27.36
CA GLY A 170 6.95 1.75 -25.92
C GLY A 170 7.81 2.97 -25.58
N GLU A 171 7.66 3.49 -24.36
CA GLU A 171 8.58 4.47 -23.81
C GLU A 171 10.00 3.86 -23.80
N GLN A 172 10.85 4.31 -24.71
CA GLN A 172 12.26 3.93 -24.68
C GLN A 172 12.84 4.42 -23.35
N PRO A 173 13.51 3.56 -22.56
CA PRO A 173 14.25 4.04 -21.42
C PRO A 173 15.27 5.06 -21.93
N ASN A 174 15.30 6.26 -21.35
CA ASN A 174 16.24 7.33 -21.71
C ASN A 174 17.68 6.79 -21.78
N ILE A 175 18.14 6.39 -22.97
CA ILE A 175 19.55 6.16 -23.29
C ILE A 175 20.08 7.54 -23.70
N GLY A 176 20.26 8.40 -22.70
CA GLY A 176 20.68 9.78 -22.89
C GLY A 176 20.25 10.62 -21.69
N GLY A 177 21.18 11.36 -21.10
CA GLY A 177 20.92 12.26 -19.98
C GLY A 177 19.89 13.36 -20.31
N PRO A 178 19.66 14.33 -19.40
CA PRO A 178 18.57 15.29 -19.54
C PRO A 178 18.70 16.05 -20.86
N GLY A 179 17.87 15.68 -21.84
CA GLY A 179 17.71 16.39 -23.08
C GLY A 179 17.08 17.73 -22.76
N GLU A 180 17.92 18.76 -22.73
CA GLU A 180 17.51 20.15 -22.64
C GLU A 180 16.67 20.47 -23.89
N ILE A 181 15.34 20.49 -23.74
CA ILE A 181 14.45 20.99 -24.79
C ILE A 181 14.66 22.50 -24.85
N SER A 182 15.59 22.93 -25.69
CA SER A 182 15.79 24.34 -26.02
C SER A 182 14.65 24.81 -26.93
N ILE A 183 13.58 25.31 -26.32
CA ILE A 183 12.55 26.06 -27.04
C ILE A 183 13.14 27.43 -27.32
N ALA A 184 13.62 27.67 -28.54
CA ALA A 184 13.96 29.01 -29.00
C ALA A 184 12.66 29.84 -29.10
N VAL A 185 12.38 30.65 -28.08
CA VAL A 185 11.30 31.63 -28.12
C VAL A 185 11.77 32.79 -28.99
N VAL A 186 11.32 32.83 -30.24
CA VAL A 186 11.58 33.95 -31.16
C VAL A 186 10.83 35.17 -30.65
N LEU A 187 11.56 36.25 -30.36
CA LEU A 187 10.96 37.50 -29.89
C LEU A 187 10.12 38.16 -31.01
N PRO A 188 9.05 38.91 -30.68
CA PRO A 188 8.06 39.39 -31.65
C PRO A 188 8.61 40.26 -32.81
N GLY A 189 9.81 40.82 -32.68
CA GLY A 189 10.45 41.62 -33.73
C GLY A 189 11.18 40.81 -34.80
N GLU A 190 11.62 39.59 -34.50
CA GLU A 190 12.42 38.77 -35.42
C GLU A 190 11.56 37.98 -36.42
N LEU A 191 10.31 37.66 -36.04
CA LEU A 191 9.34 37.03 -36.95
C LEU A 191 9.03 37.91 -38.16
N GLN A 192 9.04 39.23 -38.00
CA GLN A 192 8.73 40.14 -39.09
C GLN A 192 9.88 40.25 -40.10
N ALA A 193 11.13 40.07 -39.68
CA ALA A 193 12.29 39.97 -40.57
C ALA A 193 12.31 38.61 -41.31
N MET A 194 12.01 37.50 -40.61
CA MET A 194 11.93 36.17 -41.24
C MET A 194 10.81 36.06 -42.27
N LEU A 195 9.61 36.58 -41.97
CA LEU A 195 8.46 36.54 -42.86
C LEU A 195 8.53 37.54 -44.02
N SER A 196 9.40 38.56 -43.92
CA SER A 196 9.66 39.52 -45.00
C SER A 196 10.73 39.04 -45.98
N THR A 197 11.41 37.93 -45.68
CA THR A 197 12.35 37.32 -46.62
C THR A 197 11.54 36.49 -47.61
N PRO A 198 11.46 36.86 -48.90
CA PRO A 198 10.77 36.04 -49.88
C PRO A 198 11.45 34.67 -49.94
N TRP A 199 10.67 33.61 -49.79
CA TRP A 199 11.15 32.24 -49.89
C TRP A 199 11.88 32.06 -51.22
N GLN A 200 13.19 31.89 -51.18
CA GLN A 200 13.99 31.53 -52.34
C GLN A 200 14.04 30.01 -52.40
N LYS A 201 13.51 29.45 -53.49
CA LYS A 201 13.63 28.02 -53.79
C LYS A 201 15.12 27.69 -53.87
N PRO A 202 15.66 26.78 -53.04
CA PRO A 202 17.04 26.34 -53.22
C PRO A 202 17.14 25.69 -54.60
N GLU A 203 18.01 26.23 -55.46
CA GLU A 203 18.15 25.77 -56.85
C GLU A 203 18.76 24.36 -56.96
N HIS A 204 19.30 23.84 -55.85
CA HIS A 204 19.73 22.46 -55.71
C HIS A 204 19.28 21.88 -54.36
N PRO A 205 18.73 20.64 -54.32
CA PRO A 205 18.57 19.94 -53.05
C PRO A 205 19.95 19.79 -52.40
N PRO A 206 20.07 19.89 -51.06
CA PRO A 206 21.34 19.66 -50.40
C PRO A 206 21.81 18.26 -50.78
N ALA A 207 22.99 18.18 -51.37
CA ALA A 207 23.66 16.91 -51.58
C ALA A 207 23.78 16.26 -50.20
N ILE A 208 23.06 15.16 -49.98
CA ILE A 208 23.30 14.29 -48.84
C ILE A 208 24.67 13.67 -49.14
N GLU A 209 25.73 14.33 -48.70
CA GLU A 209 27.06 13.74 -48.67
C GLU A 209 26.98 12.58 -47.66
N HIS A 210 26.75 11.38 -48.19
CA HIS A 210 27.05 10.15 -47.47
C HIS A 210 28.55 10.14 -47.27
N ASP A 211 28.99 10.53 -46.08
CA ASP A 211 30.37 10.40 -45.62
C ASP A 211 30.66 8.90 -45.44
N PRO A 212 31.39 8.21 -46.34
CA PRO A 212 31.61 6.77 -46.26
C PRO A 212 32.95 6.47 -45.57
N ALA A 213 33.26 7.19 -44.48
CA ALA A 213 34.50 7.01 -43.73
C ALA A 213 34.38 7.48 -42.27
N GLY A 214 33.42 6.91 -41.54
CA GLY A 214 33.44 6.94 -40.07
C GLY A 214 34.08 5.66 -39.55
N ASP A 215 35.37 5.72 -39.26
CA ASP A 215 36.17 4.65 -38.65
C ASP A 215 35.42 3.96 -37.50
N ALA A 216 35.20 2.65 -37.66
CA ALA A 216 34.83 1.79 -36.55
C ALA A 216 36.00 1.74 -35.56
N PRO A 217 35.83 2.07 -34.27
CA PRO A 217 36.89 1.83 -33.30
C PRO A 217 37.11 0.32 -33.18
N ALA A 218 38.34 -0.11 -33.50
CA ALA A 218 38.81 -1.47 -33.33
C ALA A 218 38.61 -1.90 -31.86
N PHE A 219 37.68 -2.82 -31.63
CA PHE A 219 37.56 -3.53 -30.37
C PHE A 219 38.84 -4.36 -30.16
N ALA A 220 39.77 -3.80 -29.37
CA ALA A 220 40.90 -4.54 -28.84
C ALA A 220 40.37 -5.69 -27.98
N LYS A 221 40.58 -6.92 -28.45
CA LYS A 221 40.37 -8.14 -27.66
C LYS A 221 41.34 -8.10 -26.48
N HIS A 222 40.84 -7.84 -25.28
CA HIS A 222 41.59 -8.13 -24.08
C HIS A 222 41.41 -9.62 -23.79
N GLU A 223 42.40 -10.41 -24.21
CA GLU A 223 42.64 -11.75 -23.68
C GLU A 223 42.76 -11.63 -22.15
N GLY A 224 41.94 -12.42 -21.46
CA GLY A 224 42.12 -12.69 -20.04
C GLY A 224 43.30 -13.64 -19.91
N ASP A 225 44.37 -13.14 -19.29
CA ASP A 225 45.44 -14.00 -18.80
C ASP A 225 45.16 -14.36 -17.34
N ASP A 226 45.37 -15.63 -17.10
CA ASP A 226 45.07 -16.42 -15.91
C ASP A 226 46.31 -16.39 -14.99
N ARG A 227 46.10 -16.58 -13.68
CA ARG A 227 47.12 -16.75 -12.60
C ARG A 227 47.67 -15.41 -12.06
N THR A 228 47.64 -15.14 -10.76
CA THR A 228 47.98 -15.99 -9.61
C THR A 228 47.38 -15.41 -8.34
#